data_AF-A0A2S6H5E7-F1
#
_entry.id   AF-A0A2S6H5E7-F1
#
_cell.length_a   1.000
_cell.length_b   1.000
_cell.length_c   1.000
_cell.angle_alpha   90.00
_cell.angle_beta   90.00
_cell.angle_gamma   90.00
#
_symmetry.space_group_name_H-M   'P 1'
#
loop_
_entity.id
_entity.type
_entity.pdbx_description
1 polymer ?
#
loop_
_entity_poly.entity_id
_entity_poly.type
_entity_poly.pdbx_seq_one_letter_code
_entity_poly.pdbx_strand_id
1 'polypeptide(L)'
;MNEKGWAQDRREDVGKRLGVTGPAVTYWWNGDRLPTMNQAIVISSEMGCCVEWLLTGRGPMRPRPSDMDCLDISELPDVEKAIFKAHVDTRTQQIIREKKGSYDALPKTSKGT
;
A
#
# COMPACT_ATOMS: atom_id res chain seq x y z
N MET A 1 -8.31 24.64 -7.69
CA MET A 1 -8.30 23.30 -7.05
C MET A 1 -8.34 23.55 -5.55
N ASN A 2 -9.46 23.24 -4.89
CA ASN A 2 -9.57 23.43 -3.44
C ASN A 2 -8.74 22.35 -2.75
N GLU A 3 -7.80 22.79 -1.93
CA GLU A 3 -6.94 21.92 -1.12
C GLU A 3 -7.83 21.19 -0.10
N LYS A 4 -8.26 19.96 -0.42
CA LYS A 4 -9.02 19.11 0.51
C LYS A 4 -8.09 18.66 1.63
N GLY A 5 -7.89 19.53 2.62
CA GLY A 5 -7.32 19.19 3.91
C GLY A 5 -8.41 19.19 4.97
N TRP A 6 -8.24 18.40 6.04
CA TRP A 6 -9.19 18.36 7.15
C TRP A 6 -9.13 19.59 8.05
N ALA A 7 -8.30 20.59 7.76
CA ALA A 7 -8.05 21.74 8.62
C ALA A 7 -9.32 22.50 9.04
N GLN A 8 -10.38 22.48 8.22
CA GLN A 8 -11.67 23.11 8.52
C GLN A 8 -12.76 22.13 8.98
N ASP A 9 -12.48 20.84 8.97
CA ASP A 9 -13.44 19.81 9.37
C ASP A 9 -13.40 19.56 10.87
N ARG A 10 -14.57 19.31 11.46
CA ARG A 10 -14.65 18.87 12.85
C ARG A 10 -14.19 17.43 12.97
N ARG A 11 -13.54 17.09 14.09
CA ARG A 11 -12.95 15.77 14.31
C ARG A 11 -13.99 14.66 14.34
N GLU A 12 -15.19 14.98 14.80
CA GLU A 12 -16.34 14.07 14.81
C GLU A 12 -16.79 13.72 13.39
N ASP A 13 -16.78 14.71 12.49
CA ASP A 13 -17.20 14.53 11.10
C ASP A 13 -16.15 13.71 10.32
N VAL A 14 -14.86 13.99 10.56
CA VAL A 14 -13.76 13.16 10.05
C VAL A 14 -13.86 11.72 10.56
N GLY A 15 -14.10 11.54 11.87
CA GLY A 15 -14.23 10.22 12.48
C GLY A 15 -15.35 9.39 11.85
N LYS A 16 -16.52 10.02 11.62
CA LYS A 16 -17.65 9.36 10.94
C LYS A 16 -17.29 8.89 9.53
N ARG A 17 -16.59 9.70 8.73
CA ARG A 17 -16.17 9.32 7.37
C ARG A 17 -15.18 8.15 7.37
N LEU A 18 -14.29 8.12 8.36
CA LEU A 18 -13.25 7.09 8.48
C LEU A 18 -13.70 5.84 9.26
N GLY A 19 -14.93 5.83 9.78
CA GLY A 19 -15.44 4.73 10.63
C GLY A 19 -14.73 4.61 11.98
N VAL A 20 -14.21 5.72 12.52
CA VAL A 20 -13.50 5.77 13.82
C VAL A 20 -14.12 6.81 14.76
N THR A 21 -13.73 6.77 16.03
CA THR A 21 -14.19 7.75 17.00
C THR A 21 -13.48 9.10 16.81
N GLY A 22 -14.16 10.20 17.10
CA GLY A 22 -13.57 11.55 17.07
C GLY A 22 -12.26 11.67 17.89
N PRO A 23 -12.17 11.09 19.11
CA PRO A 23 -10.91 11.07 19.87
C PRO A 23 -9.74 10.41 19.15
N ALA A 24 -9.97 9.35 18.36
CA ALA A 24 -8.90 8.72 17.58
C ALA A 24 -8.29 9.72 16.58
N VAL A 25 -9.14 10.50 15.90
CA VAL A 25 -8.72 11.56 14.99
C VAL A 25 -7.96 12.66 15.73
N THR A 26 -8.36 13.00 16.96
CA THR A 26 -7.65 13.96 17.80
C THR A 26 -6.22 13.50 18.09
N TYR A 27 -6.03 12.26 18.53
CA TYR A 27 -4.70 11.71 18.78
C TYR A 27 -3.78 11.75 17.55
N TRP A 28 -4.32 11.45 16.37
CA TRP A 28 -3.53 11.47 15.13
C TRP A 28 -3.08 12.88 14.75
N TRP A 29 -3.96 13.86 14.87
CA TRP A 29 -3.64 15.23 14.49
C TRP A 29 -2.65 15.90 15.44
N ASN A 30 -2.74 15.56 16.73
CA ASN A 30 -1.78 16.02 17.73
C ASN A 30 -0.42 15.32 17.59
N GLY A 31 -0.36 14.21 16.85
CA GLY A 31 0.83 13.37 16.77
C GLY A 31 1.05 12.47 17.99
N ASP A 32 0.07 12.40 18.90
CA ASP A 32 0.14 11.59 20.13
C ASP A 32 0.21 10.09 19.81
N ARG A 33 -0.44 9.67 18.71
CA ARG A 33 -0.49 8.28 18.25
C ARG A 33 -0.55 8.23 16.73
N LEU A 34 0.07 7.21 16.15
CA LEU A 34 -0.08 6.91 14.72
C LEU A 34 -1.31 6.02 14.45
N PRO A 35 -1.98 6.19 13.30
CA PRO A 35 -3.00 5.25 12.85
C PRO A 35 -2.39 3.86 12.61
N THR A 36 -3.20 2.81 12.74
CA THR A 36 -2.78 1.47 12.30
C THR A 36 -2.61 1.45 10.78
N MET A 37 -1.94 0.44 10.24
CA MET A 37 -1.71 0.36 8.79
C MET A 37 -3.03 0.38 7.98
N ASN A 38 -4.05 -0.37 8.43
CA ASN A 38 -5.36 -0.36 7.78
C ASN A 38 -6.01 1.03 7.84
N GLN A 39 -5.90 1.73 8.98
CA GLN A 39 -6.41 3.10 9.10
C GLN A 39 -5.64 4.08 8.21
N ALA A 40 -4.31 3.94 8.13
CA ALA A 40 -3.47 4.77 7.30
C ALA A 40 -3.84 4.66 5.81
N ILE A 41 -4.16 3.45 5.34
CA ILE A 41 -4.63 3.19 3.97
C ILE A 41 -5.97 3.90 3.69
N VAL A 42 -6.93 3.80 4.63
CA VAL A 42 -8.23 4.47 4.49
C VAL A 42 -8.06 5.99 4.50
N ILE A 43 -7.27 6.53 5.42
CA ILE A 43 -6.97 7.95 5.53
C ILE A 43 -6.30 8.46 4.25
N SER A 44 -5.30 7.74 3.74
CA SER A 44 -4.56 8.14 2.55
C SER A 44 -5.43 8.11 1.29
N SER A 45 -6.34 7.14 1.20
CA SER A 45 -7.33 7.05 0.12
C SER A 45 -8.30 8.24 0.15
N GLU A 46 -8.86 8.55 1.31
CA GLU A 46 -9.78 9.70 1.50
C GLU A 46 -9.09 11.04 1.19
N MET A 47 -7.85 11.23 1.63
CA MET A 47 -7.10 12.48 1.41
C MET A 47 -6.41 12.57 0.04
N GLY A 48 -6.42 11.47 -0.72
CA GLY A 48 -5.69 11.35 -1.97
C GLY A 48 -4.20 11.65 -1.80
N CYS A 49 -3.56 11.02 -0.80
CA CYS A 49 -2.14 11.14 -0.54
C CYS A 49 -1.47 9.76 -0.40
N CYS A 50 -0.13 9.74 -0.41
CA CYS A 50 0.65 8.52 -0.21
C CYS A 50 0.69 8.13 1.27
N VAL A 51 0.52 6.83 1.56
CA VAL A 51 0.63 6.27 2.93
C VAL A 51 1.99 6.55 3.55
N GLU A 52 3.08 6.44 2.78
CA GLU A 52 4.43 6.71 3.28
C GLU A 52 4.57 8.16 3.72
N TRP A 53 4.06 9.09 2.91
CA TRP A 53 4.06 10.51 3.23
C TRP A 53 3.20 10.78 4.47
N LEU A 54 2.02 10.17 4.57
CA LEU A 54 1.12 10.31 5.72
C LEU A 54 1.79 9.89 7.04
N LEU A 55 2.49 8.76 7.04
CA LEU A 55 3.05 8.18 8.26
C LEU A 55 4.41 8.75 8.64
N THR A 56 5.20 9.21 7.65
CA THR A 56 6.62 9.54 7.88
C THR A 56 7.02 10.94 7.41
N GLY A 57 6.16 11.62 6.64
CA GLY A 57 6.49 12.87 5.98
C GLY A 57 7.53 12.75 4.86
N ARG A 58 7.96 11.53 4.51
CA ARG A 58 8.95 11.28 3.45
C ARG A 58 8.28 11.07 2.10
N GLY A 59 9.02 11.34 1.04
CA GLY A 59 8.57 11.16 -0.34
C GLY A 59 7.54 12.20 -0.80
N PRO A 60 7.00 12.05 -2.02
CA PRO A 60 5.96 12.94 -2.53
C PRO A 60 4.62 12.67 -1.86
N MET A 61 3.92 13.73 -1.43
CA MET A 61 2.57 13.62 -0.87
C MET A 61 1.57 13.01 -1.85
N ARG A 62 1.67 13.39 -3.12
CA ARG A 62 0.87 12.88 -4.23
C ARG A 62 1.82 12.44 -5.33
N PRO A 63 2.32 11.20 -5.30
CA PRO A 63 3.13 10.68 -6.40
C PRO A 63 2.32 10.83 -7.69
N ARG A 64 2.98 11.28 -8.77
CA ARG A 64 2.33 11.26 -10.08
C ARG A 64 2.03 9.80 -10.41
N PRO A 65 0.82 9.48 -10.91
CA PRO A 65 0.58 8.14 -11.43
C PRO A 65 1.67 7.87 -12.47
N SER A 66 2.44 6.80 -12.26
CA SER A 66 3.32 6.30 -13.29
C SER A 66 2.45 5.67 -14.38
N ASP A 67 2.97 5.57 -15.60
CA ASP A 67 2.27 4.85 -16.69
C ASP A 67 1.95 3.39 -16.31
N MET A 68 2.60 2.85 -15.27
CA MET A 68 2.37 1.52 -14.71
C MET A 68 1.25 1.45 -13.65
N ASP A 69 0.80 2.59 -13.11
CA ASP A 69 -0.26 2.66 -12.09
C ASP A 69 -1.69 2.72 -12.68
N CYS A 70 -1.82 2.59 -14.01
CA CYS A 70 -3.09 2.72 -14.73
C CYS A 70 -4.01 1.48 -14.64
N LEU A 71 -3.57 0.39 -14.02
CA LEU A 71 -4.33 -0.86 -13.93
C LEU A 71 -4.97 -0.98 -12.55
N ASP A 72 -6.21 -0.49 -12.41
CA ASP A 72 -7.04 -0.82 -11.24
C ASP A 72 -7.63 -2.22 -11.39
N ILE A 73 -6.91 -3.21 -10.89
CA ILE A 73 -7.31 -4.62 -10.92
C ILE A 73 -8.61 -4.85 -10.13
N SER A 74 -8.99 -3.93 -9.22
CA SER A 74 -10.19 -4.07 -8.41
C SER A 74 -11.49 -3.90 -9.21
N GLU A 75 -11.45 -3.18 -10.33
CA GLU A 75 -12.61 -2.96 -11.20
C GLU A 75 -12.81 -4.07 -12.24
N LEU A 76 -11.84 -5.00 -12.38
CA LEU A 76 -11.96 -6.10 -13.34
C LEU A 76 -13.08 -7.08 -12.96
N PRO A 77 -13.84 -7.63 -13.93
CA PRO A 77 -14.74 -8.76 -13.69
C PRO A 77 -14.02 -9.93 -13.03
N ASP A 78 -14.72 -10.70 -12.18
CA ASP A 78 -14.11 -11.82 -11.44
C ASP A 78 -13.43 -12.84 -12.34
N VAL A 79 -13.97 -13.05 -13.55
CA VAL A 79 -13.36 -13.91 -14.58
C VAL A 79 -11.99 -13.38 -15.01
N GLU A 80 -11.88 -12.08 -15.26
CA GLU A 80 -10.62 -11.44 -15.67
C GLU A 80 -9.61 -11.42 -14.53
N LYS A 81 -10.06 -11.15 -13.30
CA LYS A 81 -9.23 -11.28 -12.09
C LYS A 81 -8.67 -12.69 -11.92
N ALA A 82 -9.48 -13.72 -12.15
CA ALA A 82 -9.06 -15.11 -12.04
C ALA A 82 -8.01 -15.47 -13.09
N ILE A 83 -8.21 -15.02 -14.34
CA ILE A 83 -7.23 -15.21 -15.44
C ILE A 83 -5.91 -14.50 -15.10
N PHE A 84 -5.99 -13.24 -14.68
CA PHE A 84 -4.81 -12.46 -14.32
C PHE A 84 -4.05 -13.09 -13.16
N LYS A 85 -4.76 -13.51 -12.11
CA LYS A 85 -4.18 -14.21 -10.96
C LYS A 85 -3.45 -15.48 -11.39
N ALA A 86 -4.09 -16.31 -12.22
CA ALA A 86 -3.47 -17.55 -12.73
C ALA A 86 -2.18 -17.27 -13.51
N HIS A 87 -2.16 -16.19 -14.30
CA HIS A 87 -0.98 -15.77 -15.05
C HIS A 87 0.16 -15.31 -14.11
N VAL A 88 -0.15 -14.44 -13.13
CA VAL A 88 0.82 -13.95 -12.14
C VAL A 88 1.40 -15.09 -11.29
N ASP A 89 0.55 -16.02 -10.85
CA ASP A 89 0.97 -17.19 -10.07
C ASP A 89 1.93 -18.06 -10.90
N THR A 90 1.58 -18.34 -12.16
CA THR A 90 2.42 -19.11 -13.08
C THR A 90 3.79 -18.45 -13.28
N ARG A 91 3.81 -17.12 -13.51
CA ARG A 91 5.05 -16.37 -13.71
C ARG A 91 5.91 -16.36 -12.46
N THR A 92 5.30 -16.19 -11.29
CA THR A 92 5.96 -16.25 -9.99
C THR A 92 6.64 -17.61 -9.77
N GLN A 93 5.94 -18.71 -10.07
CA GLN A 93 6.51 -20.06 -9.94
C GLN A 93 7.70 -20.28 -10.90
N GLN A 94 7.62 -19.77 -12.12
CA GLN A 94 8.72 -19.86 -13.08
C GLN A 94 9.96 -19.12 -12.57
N ILE A 95 9.81 -17.88 -12.08
CA ILE A 95 10.90 -17.10 -11.50
C ILE A 95 11.53 -17.82 -10.30
N ILE A 96 10.70 -18.39 -9.42
CA ILE A 96 11.18 -19.17 -8.28
C ILE A 96 11.98 -20.39 -8.75
N ARG A 97 11.51 -21.09 -9.79
CA ARG A 97 12.21 -22.26 -10.36
C ARG A 97 13.54 -21.89 -10.99
N GLU A 98 13.57 -20.82 -11.79
CA GLU A 98 14.80 -20.29 -12.41
C GLU A 98 15.83 -19.91 -11.34
N LYS A 99 15.38 -19.25 -10.26
CA LYS A 99 16.26 -18.91 -9.13
C LYS A 99 16.74 -20.13 -8.36
N LYS A 100 15.88 -21.12 -8.09
CA LYS A 100 16.29 -22.38 -7.41
C LYS A 100 17.33 -23.16 -8.23
N GLY A 101 17.15 -23.25 -9.55
CA GLY A 101 18.14 -23.84 -10.45
C GLY A 101 19.49 -23.12 -10.44
N SER A 102 19.50 -21.81 -10.20
CA SER A 102 20.72 -21.01 -10.06
C SER A 102 21.45 -21.20 -8.72
N TYR A 103 20.74 -21.56 -7.63
CA TYR A 103 21.37 -21.83 -6.32
C TYR A 103 21.93 -23.26 -6.22
N ASP A 104 21.30 -24.25 -6.87
CA ASP A 104 21.77 -25.65 -6.89
C ASP A 104 23.02 -25.86 -7.78
N ALA A 105 23.35 -24.89 -8.64
CA ALA A 105 24.56 -24.88 -9.47
C ALA A 105 25.80 -24.32 -8.77
N LEU A 106 25.68 -23.84 -7.52
CA LEU A 106 26.85 -23.39 -6.76
C LEU A 106 27.64 -24.61 -6.28
N PRO A 107 28.95 -24.72 -6.62
CA PRO A 107 29.77 -25.82 -6.13
C PRO A 107 29.77 -25.78 -4.61
N LYS A 108 29.32 -26.87 -3.98
CA LYS A 108 29.43 -27.05 -2.53
C LYS A 108 30.90 -26.95 -2.18
N THR A 109 31.32 -25.82 -1.61
CA THR A 109 32.68 -25.65 -1.12
C THR A 109 32.89 -26.69 -0.03
N SER A 110 33.63 -27.75 -0.36
CA SER A 110 34.13 -28.72 0.60
C SER A 110 34.94 -27.96 1.65
N LYS A 111 34.41 -27.82 2.86
CA LYS A 111 35.23 -27.47 4.02
C LYS A 111 36.14 -28.67 4.28
N GLY A 112 37.37 -28.55 3.82
CA GLY A 112 38.45 -29.48 4.10
C GLY A 112 39.06 -29.18 5.47
N THR A 113 39.43 -30.28 6.14
CA THR A 113 40.39 -30.44 7.25
C THR A 113 40.03 -29.83 8.60
#